data_AF-E5B6V3-F1
#
_entry.id   AF-E5B6V3-F1
#
_cell.length_a   1.000
_cell.length_b   1.000
_cell.length_c   1.000
_cell.angle_alpha   90.00
_cell.angle_beta   90.00
_cell.angle_gamma   90.00
#
_symmetry.space_group_name_H-M   'P 1'
#
loop_
_entity.id
_entity.type
_entity.pdbx_description
1 polymer ?
#
loop_
_entity_poly.entity_id
_entity_poly.type
_entity_poly.pdbx_seq_one_letter_code
_entity_poly.pdbx_strand_id
1 'polypeptide(L)'
;MSESTFEKVAAEWFKTKEAAGLTTHTLNDIWRSMSKYVFPHIGSMPISSFTAQQFIGSLSPTYAAGRLETVERLSPRINEVMDYALNSGLVTSNPAAKIGQTFHKPKVKHRPALLPEQPPLLMKNLAFASIGKQTRCLIEWQLLTMTRPAEAAMTRWDEINFETKELRIPAGRMK
;
A
#
# COMPACT_ATOMS: atom_id res chain seq x y z
N MET A 1 -10.36 14.78 32.22
CA MET A 1 -10.58 14.16 30.90
C MET A 1 -9.33 13.37 30.57
N SER A 2 -9.43 12.06 30.31
CA SER A 2 -8.22 11.30 29.97
C SER A 2 -7.69 11.77 28.63
N GLU A 3 -6.47 12.28 28.59
CA GLU A 3 -5.82 12.71 27.36
C GLU A 3 -5.72 11.52 26.39
N SER A 4 -6.28 11.67 25.19
CA SER A 4 -6.22 10.62 24.17
C SER A 4 -4.84 10.62 23.54
N THR A 5 -4.21 9.44 23.44
CA THR A 5 -2.90 9.31 22.79
C THR A 5 -3.06 9.24 21.27
N PHE A 6 -1.99 9.53 20.52
CA PHE A 6 -2.01 9.43 19.05
C PHE A 6 -2.50 8.07 18.56
N GLU A 7 -2.00 6.98 19.14
CA GLU A 7 -2.37 5.62 18.74
C GLU A 7 -3.84 5.30 19.00
N LYS A 8 -4.41 5.78 20.12
CA LYS A 8 -5.84 5.62 20.41
C LYS A 8 -6.71 6.35 19.38
N VAL A 9 -6.34 7.58 19.04
CA VAL A 9 -7.09 8.34 18.03
C VAL A 9 -6.90 7.76 16.64
N ALA A 10 -5.71 7.25 16.32
CA ALA A 10 -5.46 6.52 15.08
C ALA A 10 -6.33 5.25 14.99
N ALA A 11 -6.56 4.54 16.11
CA ALA A 11 -7.47 3.39 16.13
C ALA A 11 -8.94 3.80 15.87
N GLU A 12 -9.41 4.90 16.47
CA GLU A 12 -10.77 5.41 16.20
C GLU A 12 -10.92 5.89 14.74
N TRP A 13 -9.94 6.63 14.21
CA TRP A 13 -9.87 6.98 12.80
C TRP A 13 -9.88 5.73 11.91
N PHE A 14 -9.15 4.68 12.28
CA PHE A 14 -9.06 3.45 11.52
C PHE A 14 -10.42 2.75 11.40
N LYS A 15 -11.25 2.76 12.46
CA LYS A 15 -12.64 2.24 12.38
C LYS A 15 -13.48 2.95 11.31
N THR A 16 -13.25 4.25 11.07
CA THR A 16 -13.95 4.97 9.99
C THR A 16 -13.54 4.45 8.61
N LYS A 17 -12.28 4.02 8.46
CA LYS A 17 -11.76 3.40 7.23
C LYS A 17 -12.33 2.00 7.03
N GLU A 18 -12.49 1.24 8.12
CA GLU A 18 -13.15 -0.06 8.09
C GLU A 18 -14.62 0.09 7.66
N ALA A 19 -15.35 1.05 8.25
CA ALA A 19 -16.74 1.33 7.90
C ALA A 19 -16.92 1.82 6.44
N ALA A 20 -15.90 2.47 5.86
CA ALA A 20 -15.92 2.91 4.47
C ALA A 20 -15.76 1.76 3.44
N GLY A 21 -15.56 0.51 3.89
CA GLY A 21 -15.48 -0.65 3.00
C GLY A 21 -14.17 -0.79 2.22
N LEU A 22 -13.08 -0.24 2.75
CA LEU A 22 -11.73 -0.45 2.17
C LEU A 22 -11.37 -1.94 2.17
N THR A 23 -10.62 -2.38 1.15
CA THR A 23 -10.19 -3.79 1.07
C THR A 23 -9.35 -4.18 2.28
N THR A 24 -9.48 -5.42 2.74
CA THR A 24 -8.71 -5.95 3.88
C THR A 24 -7.20 -5.78 3.70
N HIS A 25 -6.72 -5.91 2.46
CA HIS A 25 -5.31 -5.70 2.14
C HIS A 25 -4.87 -4.26 2.40
N THR A 26 -5.68 -3.27 1.97
CA THR A 26 -5.39 -1.85 2.18
C THR A 26 -5.44 -1.49 3.66
N LEU A 27 -6.45 -1.98 4.40
CA LEU A 27 -6.57 -1.78 5.85
C LEU A 27 -5.35 -2.33 6.60
N ASN A 28 -4.95 -3.56 6.28
CA ASN A 28 -3.77 -4.19 6.86
C ASN A 28 -2.49 -3.41 6.54
N ASP A 29 -2.32 -2.90 5.32
CA ASP A 29 -1.16 -2.07 4.95
C ASP A 29 -1.12 -0.75 5.73
N ILE A 30 -2.26 -0.08 5.88
CA ILE A 30 -2.40 1.15 6.67
C ILE A 30 -1.93 0.90 8.10
N TRP A 31 -2.59 -0.01 8.82
CA TRP A 31 -2.30 -0.25 10.24
C TRP A 31 -0.86 -0.74 10.44
N ARG A 32 -0.43 -1.75 9.68
CA ARG A 32 0.92 -2.33 9.79
C ARG A 32 2.01 -1.28 9.56
N SER A 33 1.82 -0.38 8.61
CA SER A 33 2.80 0.69 8.35
C SER A 33 2.89 1.67 9.52
N MET A 34 1.77 2.08 10.12
CA MET A 34 1.75 2.99 11.25
C MET A 34 2.34 2.34 12.50
N SER A 35 1.97 1.10 12.80
CA SER A 35 2.52 0.34 13.93
C SER A 35 4.03 0.11 13.82
N LYS A 36 4.55 -0.02 12.60
CA LYS A 36 5.97 -0.27 12.37
C LYS A 36 6.81 1.01 12.40
N TYR A 37 6.30 2.09 11.83
CA TYR A 37 7.11 3.28 11.52
C TYR A 37 6.74 4.54 12.29
N VAL A 38 5.54 4.60 12.90
CA VAL A 38 5.01 5.82 13.53
C VAL A 38 4.79 5.61 15.03
N PHE A 39 4.00 4.60 15.40
CA PHE A 39 3.64 4.36 16.81
C PHE A 39 4.82 4.14 17.76
N PRO A 40 5.94 3.48 17.36
CA PRO A 40 7.10 3.33 18.24
C PRO A 40 7.72 4.65 18.68
N HIS A 41 7.48 5.73 17.94
CA HIS A 41 8.05 7.06 18.21
C HIS A 41 7.06 7.99 18.90
N ILE A 42 5.78 7.94 18.51
CA ILE A 42 4.79 8.94 18.94
C ILE A 42 3.45 8.37 19.42
N GLY A 43 3.25 7.05 19.35
CA GLY A 43 1.94 6.42 19.59
C GLY A 43 1.38 6.67 20.99
N SER A 44 2.24 6.66 22.02
CA SER A 44 1.86 6.85 23.42
C SER A 44 1.74 8.31 23.86
N MET A 45 2.11 9.27 23.01
CA MET A 45 2.10 10.69 23.36
C MET A 45 0.68 11.28 23.26
N PRO A 46 0.32 12.26 24.12
CA PRO A 46 -0.97 12.96 24.04
C PRO A 46 -1.17 13.68 22.70
N ILE A 47 -2.35 13.51 22.09
CA ILE A 47 -2.63 14.07 20.77
C ILE A 47 -2.67 15.61 20.75
N SER A 48 -3.02 16.21 21.87
CA SER A 48 -3.03 17.66 22.15
C SER A 48 -1.65 18.31 22.13
N SER A 49 -0.58 17.54 22.39
CA SER A 49 0.77 18.07 22.58
C SER A 49 1.62 18.12 21.32
N PHE A 50 1.11 17.63 20.19
CA PHE A 50 1.92 17.46 18.99
C PHE A 50 2.28 18.78 18.32
N THR A 51 3.50 18.81 17.83
CA THR A 51 4.04 19.83 16.94
C THR A 51 4.42 19.19 15.60
N ALA A 52 4.55 20.01 14.54
CA ALA A 52 5.01 19.54 13.23
C ALA A 52 6.39 18.84 13.34
N GLN A 53 7.27 19.34 14.21
CA GLN A 53 8.61 18.79 14.40
C GLN A 53 8.62 17.38 14.99
N GLN A 54 7.69 17.06 15.89
CA GLN A 54 7.56 15.70 16.43
C GLN A 54 7.09 14.71 15.36
N PHE A 55 6.15 15.12 14.50
CA PHE A 55 5.74 14.29 13.36
C PHE A 55 6.87 14.07 12.35
N ILE A 56 7.59 15.14 11.99
CA ILE A 56 8.77 15.04 11.12
C ILE A 56 9.80 14.10 11.76
N GLY A 57 10.07 14.26 13.06
CA GLY A 57 10.97 13.41 13.83
C GLY A 57 10.59 11.93 13.82
N SER A 58 9.28 11.61 13.85
CA SER A 58 8.81 10.22 13.74
C SER A 58 9.10 9.58 12.38
N LEU A 59 9.14 10.37 11.31
CA LEU A 59 9.39 9.90 9.94
C LEU A 59 10.87 9.96 9.56
N SER A 60 11.68 10.78 10.24
CA SER A 60 13.12 10.95 9.99
C SER A 60 13.92 9.63 9.94
N PRO A 61 13.73 8.63 10.84
CA PRO A 61 14.44 7.35 10.74
C PRO A 61 14.10 6.58 9.45
N THR A 62 12.83 6.59 9.05
CA THR A 62 12.36 5.93 7.83
C THR A 62 12.91 6.64 6.58
N TYR A 63 12.97 7.97 6.63
CA TYR A 63 13.55 8.80 5.59
C TYR A 63 15.06 8.57 5.45
N ALA A 64 15.81 8.59 6.56
CA ALA A 64 17.25 8.34 6.59
C ALA A 64 17.62 6.95 6.08
N ALA A 65 16.73 5.96 6.24
CA ALA A 65 16.88 4.62 5.67
C ALA A 65 16.59 4.55 4.15
N GLY A 66 16.36 5.69 3.47
CA GLY A 66 16.10 5.77 2.03
C GLY A 66 14.72 5.31 1.60
N ARG A 67 13.77 5.11 2.53
CA ARG A 67 12.43 4.56 2.24
C ARG A 67 11.43 5.66 1.87
N LEU A 68 11.74 6.40 0.80
CA LEU A 68 10.99 7.59 0.38
C LEU A 68 9.51 7.30 0.09
N GLU A 69 9.19 6.19 -0.59
CA GLU A 69 7.79 5.79 -0.83
C GLU A 69 7.02 5.51 0.47
N THR A 70 7.70 4.99 1.51
CA THR A 70 7.06 4.75 2.80
C THR A 70 6.72 6.06 3.51
N VAL A 71 7.65 7.03 3.49
CA VAL A 71 7.43 8.37 4.06
C VAL A 71 6.30 9.10 3.32
N GLU A 72 6.28 9.03 1.99
CA GLU A 72 5.23 9.61 1.15
C GLU A 72 3.84 9.03 1.46
N ARG A 73 3.76 7.73 1.79
CA ARG A 73 2.48 7.09 2.19
C ARG A 73 2.09 7.37 3.64
N LEU A 74 3.05 7.50 4.55
CA LEU A 74 2.76 7.73 5.97
C LEU A 74 2.34 9.18 6.26
N SER A 75 2.90 10.16 5.55
CA SER A 75 2.61 11.57 5.82
C SER A 75 1.11 11.91 5.68
N PRO A 76 0.41 11.49 4.60
CA PRO A 76 -1.05 11.67 4.49
C PRO A 76 -1.82 10.90 5.56
N ARG A 77 -1.40 9.69 5.95
CA ARG A 77 -2.07 8.90 6.99
C ARG A 77 -2.02 9.61 8.35
N ILE A 78 -0.85 10.13 8.72
CA ILE A 78 -0.70 10.95 9.94
C ILE A 78 -1.58 12.20 9.86
N ASN A 79 -1.61 12.85 8.69
CA ASN A 79 -2.45 14.02 8.49
C ASN A 79 -3.95 13.68 8.68
N GLU A 80 -4.43 12.58 8.09
CA GLU A 80 -5.81 12.15 8.22
C GLU A 80 -6.20 11.82 9.67
N VAL A 81 -5.28 11.24 10.46
CA VAL A 81 -5.51 11.03 11.90
C VAL A 81 -5.65 12.36 12.63
N MET A 82 -4.83 13.37 12.31
CA MET A 82 -4.93 14.70 12.92
C MET A 82 -6.15 15.49 12.45
N ASP A 83 -6.56 15.34 11.19
CA ASP A 83 -7.83 15.90 10.68
C ASP A 83 -9.03 15.26 11.40
N TYR A 84 -8.98 13.94 11.66
CA TYR A 84 -9.99 13.27 12.47
C TYR A 84 -10.02 13.80 13.91
N ALA A 85 -8.84 14.01 14.53
CA ALA A 85 -8.74 14.58 15.86
C ALA A 85 -9.31 16.01 15.93
N LEU A 86 -9.03 16.84 14.91
CA LEU A 86 -9.55 18.20 14.78
C LEU A 86 -11.07 18.20 14.65
N ASN A 87 -11.61 17.38 13.76
CA ASN A 87 -13.07 17.27 13.54
C ASN A 87 -13.80 16.68 14.75
N SER A 88 -13.11 15.88 15.57
CA SER A 88 -13.63 15.33 16.83
C SER A 88 -13.49 16.29 18.01
N GLY A 89 -12.93 17.50 17.82
CA GLY A 89 -12.72 18.49 18.86
C GLY A 89 -11.62 18.14 19.88
N LEU A 90 -10.75 17.16 19.58
CA LEU A 90 -9.64 16.76 20.46
C LEU A 90 -8.45 17.72 20.38
N VAL A 91 -8.33 18.44 19.27
CA VAL A 91 -7.30 19.47 19.03
C VAL A 91 -7.95 20.67 18.34
N THR A 92 -7.32 21.84 18.45
CA THR A 92 -7.80 23.08 17.83
C THR A 92 -7.13 23.40 16.49
N SER A 93 -6.07 22.67 16.14
CA SER A 93 -5.36 22.84 14.88
C SER A 93 -4.67 21.53 14.47
N ASN A 94 -4.40 21.39 13.17
CA ASN A 94 -3.67 20.25 12.62
C ASN A 94 -2.22 20.65 12.25
N PRO A 95 -1.23 20.36 13.10
CA PRO A 95 0.18 20.61 12.80
C PRO A 95 0.80 19.63 11.79
N ALA A 96 0.10 18.54 11.43
CA ALA A 96 0.56 17.56 10.45
C ALA A 96 0.25 17.93 8.98
N ALA A 97 -0.56 18.97 8.73
CA ALA A 97 -1.07 19.36 7.41
C ALA A 97 -0.02 19.44 6.28
N LYS A 98 1.23 19.80 6.60
CA LYS A 98 2.29 20.04 5.61
C LYS A 98 3.56 19.22 5.83
N ILE A 99 3.57 18.25 6.76
CA ILE A 99 4.80 17.50 7.12
C ILE A 99 5.39 16.73 5.93
N GLY A 100 4.55 16.30 4.99
CA GLY A 100 4.99 15.61 3.78
C GLY A 100 5.86 16.48 2.86
N GLN A 101 5.75 17.80 2.94
CA GLN A 101 6.52 18.74 2.12
C GLN A 101 7.98 18.86 2.58
N THR A 102 8.29 18.43 3.80
CA THR A 102 9.64 18.45 4.36
C THR A 102 10.55 17.39 3.73
N PHE A 103 9.98 16.31 3.18
CA PHE A 103 10.73 15.18 2.66
C PHE A 103 10.88 15.26 1.15
N HIS A 104 12.03 14.84 0.63
CA HIS A 104 12.19 14.66 -0.81
C HIS A 104 11.25 13.57 -1.32
N LYS A 105 10.57 13.85 -2.44
CA LYS A 105 9.74 12.86 -3.13
C LYS A 105 10.62 11.76 -3.72
N PRO A 106 10.14 10.49 -3.77
CA PRO A 106 10.84 9.45 -4.49
C PRO A 106 11.02 9.85 -5.96
N LYS A 107 12.20 9.57 -6.52
CA LYS A 107 12.41 9.69 -7.96
C LYS A 107 11.60 8.60 -8.65
N VAL A 108 10.67 9.00 -9.50
CA VAL A 108 9.86 8.05 -10.29
C VAL A 108 10.81 7.26 -11.20
N LYS A 109 10.95 5.97 -10.93
CA LYS A 109 11.64 5.04 -11.84
C LYS A 109 10.58 4.33 -12.66
N HIS A 110 10.43 4.76 -13.92
CA HIS A 110 9.54 4.08 -14.85
C HIS A 110 10.02 2.65 -15.11
N ARG A 111 9.07 1.71 -15.17
CA ARG A 111 9.32 0.33 -15.57
C ARG A 111 9.07 0.26 -17.07
N PRO A 112 10.12 0.17 -17.92
CA PRO A 112 9.93 0.16 -19.36
C PRO A 112 9.10 -1.06 -19.77
N ALA A 113 8.15 -0.84 -20.66
CA ALA A 113 7.43 -1.93 -21.30
C ALA A 113 8.37 -2.68 -22.24
N LEU A 114 8.04 -3.95 -22.53
CA LEU A 114 8.72 -4.69 -23.58
C LEU A 114 8.44 -4.03 -24.93
N LEU A 115 9.49 -3.81 -25.72
CA LEU A 115 9.37 -3.33 -27.09
C LEU A 115 8.78 -4.43 -27.98
N PRO A 116 8.08 -4.11 -29.08
CA PRO A 116 7.43 -5.10 -29.96
C PRO A 116 8.34 -6.22 -30.46
N GLU A 117 9.65 -5.98 -30.57
CA GLU A 117 10.68 -6.92 -31.03
C GLU A 117 11.27 -7.81 -29.92
N GLN A 118 11.00 -7.51 -28.65
CA GLN A 118 11.55 -8.24 -27.49
C GLN A 118 10.81 -9.51 -27.06
N PRO A 119 9.51 -9.76 -27.37
CA PRO A 119 8.82 -10.98 -26.98
C PRO A 119 9.52 -12.27 -27.43
N PRO A 120 10.07 -12.39 -28.66
CA PRO A 120 10.81 -13.59 -29.06
C PRO A 120 12.00 -13.90 -28.13
N LEU A 121 12.74 -12.87 -27.72
CA LEU A 121 13.86 -13.02 -26.79
C LEU A 121 13.37 -13.41 -25.38
N LEU A 122 12.28 -12.82 -24.91
CA LEU A 122 11.65 -13.20 -23.64
C LEU A 122 11.27 -14.68 -23.64
N MET A 123 10.56 -15.13 -24.68
CA MET A 123 10.10 -16.52 -24.79
C MET A 123 11.28 -17.51 -24.84
N LYS A 124 12.34 -17.17 -25.58
CA LYS A 124 13.58 -17.96 -25.59
C LYS A 124 14.18 -18.04 -24.19
N ASN A 125 14.35 -16.92 -23.51
CA ASN A 125 14.93 -16.90 -22.17
C ASN A 125 14.07 -17.68 -21.17
N LEU A 126 12.74 -17.58 -21.26
CA LEU A 126 11.81 -18.29 -20.41
C LEU A 126 11.88 -19.82 -20.59
N ALA A 127 12.06 -20.28 -21.83
CA ALA A 127 12.21 -21.70 -22.15
C ALA A 127 13.48 -22.33 -21.55
N PHE A 128 14.59 -21.58 -21.53
CA PHE A 128 15.88 -22.04 -20.99
C PHE A 128 16.13 -21.63 -19.53
N ALA A 129 15.26 -20.81 -18.93
CA ALA A 129 15.40 -20.41 -17.53
C ALA A 129 15.30 -21.62 -16.59
N SER A 130 16.21 -21.66 -15.62
CA SER A 130 16.18 -22.64 -14.51
C SER A 130 15.12 -22.24 -13.48
N ILE A 131 13.85 -22.43 -13.86
CA ILE A 131 12.67 -22.17 -13.02
C ILE A 131 11.75 -23.39 -13.01
N GLY A 132 10.94 -23.51 -11.96
CA GLY A 132 9.94 -24.57 -11.86
C GLY A 132 8.94 -24.51 -13.02
N LYS A 133 8.46 -25.68 -13.46
CA LYS A 133 7.48 -25.80 -14.55
C LYS A 133 6.24 -24.97 -14.29
N GLN A 134 5.77 -24.94 -13.04
CA GLN A 134 4.61 -24.16 -12.60
C GLN A 134 4.82 -22.66 -12.84
N THR A 135 5.97 -22.12 -12.44
CA THR A 135 6.31 -20.71 -12.66
C THR A 135 6.40 -20.37 -14.13
N ARG A 136 6.99 -21.25 -14.95
CA ARG A 136 7.07 -21.08 -16.40
C ARG A 136 5.66 -21.01 -17.01
N CYS A 137 4.82 -22.00 -16.74
CA CYS A 137 3.46 -22.05 -17.26
C CYS A 137 2.62 -20.84 -16.80
N LEU A 138 2.82 -20.36 -15.57
CA LEU A 138 2.14 -19.17 -15.07
C LEU A 138 2.54 -17.91 -15.85
N ILE A 139 3.83 -17.72 -16.15
CA ILE A 139 4.30 -16.58 -16.95
C ILE A 139 3.71 -16.65 -18.36
N GLU A 140 3.74 -17.82 -19.00
CA GLU A 140 3.15 -18.03 -20.32
C GLU A 140 1.64 -17.79 -20.33
N TRP A 141 0.93 -18.31 -19.32
CA TRP A 141 -0.49 -18.09 -19.11
C TRP A 141 -0.82 -16.60 -18.95
N GLN A 142 -0.02 -15.87 -18.18
CA GLN A 142 -0.20 -14.44 -17.97
C GLN A 142 0.06 -13.64 -19.26
N LEU A 143 1.02 -14.06 -20.08
CA LEU A 143 1.28 -13.45 -21.39
C LEU A 143 0.12 -13.70 -22.38
N LEU A 144 -0.56 -14.85 -22.30
CA LEU A 144 -1.70 -15.17 -23.16
C LEU A 144 -3.00 -14.49 -22.72
N THR A 145 -3.21 -14.35 -21.41
CA THR A 145 -4.48 -13.85 -20.85
C THR A 145 -4.45 -12.39 -20.45
N MET A 146 -3.25 -11.80 -20.29
CA MET A 146 -3.03 -10.43 -19.80
C MET A 146 -3.68 -10.15 -18.44
N THR A 147 -3.98 -11.19 -17.66
CA THR A 147 -4.52 -11.08 -16.30
C THR A 147 -3.45 -10.58 -15.33
N ARG A 148 -3.87 -10.01 -14.19
CA ARG A 148 -2.90 -9.63 -13.15
C ARG A 148 -2.22 -10.88 -12.58
N PRO A 149 -0.97 -10.79 -12.08
CA PRO A 149 -0.26 -11.97 -11.55
C PRO A 149 -1.06 -12.76 -10.51
N ALA A 150 -1.81 -12.08 -9.64
CA ALA A 150 -2.63 -12.72 -8.62
C ALA A 150 -3.85 -13.45 -9.23
N GLU A 151 -4.50 -12.85 -10.22
CA GLU A 151 -5.63 -13.45 -10.95
C GLU A 151 -5.16 -14.70 -11.72
N ALA A 152 -4.03 -14.58 -12.42
CA ALA A 152 -3.37 -15.68 -13.12
C ALA A 152 -3.03 -16.85 -12.18
N ALA A 153 -2.39 -16.55 -11.04
CA ALA A 153 -1.95 -17.56 -10.09
C ALA A 153 -3.08 -18.27 -9.36
N MET A 154 -4.24 -17.61 -9.21
CA MET A 154 -5.39 -18.14 -8.49
C MET A 154 -6.50 -18.65 -9.42
N THR A 155 -6.29 -18.66 -10.74
CA THR A 155 -7.29 -19.16 -11.70
C THR A 155 -7.74 -20.57 -11.33
N ARG A 156 -9.04 -20.82 -11.41
CA ARG A 156 -9.64 -22.13 -11.15
C ARG A 156 -10.16 -22.77 -12.44
N TRP A 157 -10.30 -24.09 -12.42
CA TRP A 157 -10.79 -24.85 -13.58
C TRP A 157 -12.23 -24.50 -13.97
N ASP A 158 -13.08 -24.17 -13.00
CA ASP A 158 -14.48 -23.75 -13.21
C ASP A 158 -14.61 -22.34 -13.82
N GLU A 159 -13.52 -21.56 -13.86
CA GLU A 159 -13.46 -20.26 -14.53
C GLU A 159 -13.10 -20.38 -16.01
N ILE A 160 -12.66 -21.56 -16.46
CA ILE A 160 -12.24 -21.82 -17.84
C ILE A 160 -13.33 -22.61 -18.57
N ASN A 161 -13.98 -21.97 -19.53
CA ASN A 161 -14.88 -22.65 -20.45
C ASN A 161 -14.12 -23.05 -21.71
N PHE A 162 -13.85 -24.36 -21.87
CA PHE A 162 -13.13 -24.89 -23.03
C PHE A 162 -13.96 -24.92 -24.32
N GLU A 163 -15.30 -24.96 -24.21
CA GLU A 163 -16.20 -24.92 -25.36
C GLU A 163 -16.25 -23.52 -25.97
N THR A 164 -16.45 -22.50 -25.13
CA THR A 164 -16.49 -21.09 -25.57
C THR A 164 -15.10 -20.47 -25.67
N LYS A 165 -14.06 -21.15 -25.16
CA LYS A 165 -12.67 -20.67 -25.08
C LYS A 165 -12.53 -19.37 -24.29
N GLU A 166 -13.26 -19.28 -23.18
CA GLU A 166 -13.31 -18.09 -22.35
C GLU A 166 -12.76 -18.36 -20.94
N LEU A 167 -12.04 -17.37 -20.41
CA LEU A 167 -11.70 -17.28 -19.00
C LEU A 167 -12.63 -16.23 -18.36
N ARG A 168 -13.45 -16.65 -17.40
CA ARG A 168 -14.38 -15.78 -16.66
C ARG A 168 -13.97 -15.69 -15.20
N ILE A 169 -13.28 -14.59 -14.84
CA ILE A 169 -12.90 -14.30 -13.46
C ILE A 169 -14.02 -13.49 -12.79
N PRO A 170 -14.69 -14.01 -11.74
CA PRO A 170 -15.75 -13.28 -11.04
C PRO A 170 -15.24 -12.00 -10.38
N ALA A 171 -16.08 -10.96 -10.32
CA ALA A 171 -15.71 -9.66 -9.76
C ALA A 171 -15.17 -9.75 -8.31
N GLY A 172 -15.73 -10.63 -7.47
CA GLY A 172 -15.24 -10.83 -6.09
C GLY A 172 -13.84 -11.46 -5.98
N ARG A 173 -13.25 -11.90 -7.10
CA ARG A 173 -11.90 -12.47 -7.18
C ARG A 173 -10.91 -11.59 -7.94
N MET A 174 -11.39 -10.58 -8.64
CA MET A 174 -10.55 -9.57 -9.25
C MET A 174 -9.93 -8.70 -8.15
N LYS A 175 -8.68 -8.31 -8.33
CA LYS A 175 -7.96 -7.41 -7.42
C LYS A 175 -7.83 -6.02 -8.01
#